data_AF-A0A960MT31-F1
#
_entry.id   AF-A0A960MT31-F1
#
_cell.length_a   1.000
_cell.length_b   1.000
_cell.length_c   1.000
_cell.angle_alpha   90.00
_cell.angle_beta   90.00
_cell.angle_gamma   90.00
#
_symmetry.space_group_name_H-M   'P 1'
#
loop_
_entity.id
_entity.type
_entity.pdbx_description
1 polymer ?
#
loop_
_entity_poly.entity_id
_entity_poly.type
_entity_poly.pdbx_seq_one_letter_code
_entity_poly.pdbx_strand_id
1 'polypeptide(L)'
;MNRLLTIVGDAWRQFERLWLGPVDARVYAIIRIAFAVVALINVIDLWPHRLAFFSGEGMTGHPAEQSGLSVFRQVESPAGVTVIFLVAAASAVWLGIGVMARPAAVLLWLWQMSYTSQGYPLVHGWDILLRIEALILLISPLGPSIPQWLAQVNGKPGAIRRSDGMASRHGLVLLQIQLAVVYWQTVWLKVLDAYWRNGEVISYFMMSTYARFPSAQWAHWDLASALLSHLTLLVEVAIPLLLWNRRTRKLGFFLGIALHGSIVLVSHILLFSLTVLVPYFAFLDGRDLERWSGRLRRRRILEG
;
A
#
# COMPACT_ATOMS: atom_id res chain seq x y z
N MET A 1 36.79 -2.63 -28.03
CA MET A 1 36.79 -2.01 -26.68
C MET A 1 35.86 -0.79 -26.59
N ASN A 2 35.98 0.23 -27.46
CA ASN A 2 35.13 1.45 -27.43
C ASN A 2 33.62 1.21 -27.62
N ARG A 3 33.22 0.20 -28.39
CA ARG A 3 31.79 -0.14 -28.60
C ARG A 3 31.12 -0.78 -27.37
N LEU A 4 31.86 -1.56 -26.59
CA LEU A 4 31.35 -2.14 -25.35
C LEU A 4 31.21 -1.06 -24.26
N LEU A 5 32.20 -0.17 -24.12
CA LEU A 5 32.15 0.93 -23.15
C LEU A 5 31.01 1.92 -23.44
N THR A 6 30.71 2.17 -24.72
CA THR A 6 29.57 3.01 -25.12
C THR A 6 28.22 2.35 -24.83
N ILE A 7 28.05 1.06 -25.16
CA ILE A 7 26.84 0.31 -24.84
C ILE A 7 26.60 0.27 -23.32
N VAL A 8 27.63 -0.03 -22.53
CA VAL A 8 27.56 -0.04 -21.07
C VAL A 8 27.19 1.35 -20.53
N GLY A 9 27.81 2.41 -21.06
CA GLY A 9 27.50 3.79 -20.68
C GLY A 9 26.06 4.20 -21.02
N ASP A 10 25.54 3.80 -22.18
CA ASP A 10 24.15 4.07 -22.58
C ASP A 10 23.15 3.30 -21.71
N ALA A 11 23.41 2.02 -21.45
CA ALA A 11 22.59 1.21 -20.56
C ALA A 11 22.56 1.79 -19.14
N TRP A 12 23.71 2.23 -18.63
CA TRP A 12 23.82 2.88 -17.31
C TRP A 12 23.01 4.18 -17.25
N ARG A 13 23.13 5.07 -18.25
CA ARG A 13 22.34 6.31 -18.31
C ARG A 13 20.84 6.05 -18.37
N GLN A 14 20.41 5.01 -19.10
CA GLN A 14 19.01 4.61 -19.15
C GLN A 14 18.53 4.08 -17.80
N PHE A 15 19.33 3.25 -17.13
CA PHE A 15 19.07 2.77 -15.79
C PHE A 15 18.92 3.93 -14.80
N GLU A 16 19.89 4.85 -14.74
CA GLU A 16 19.83 6.03 -13.87
C GLU A 16 18.57 6.85 -14.11
N ARG A 17 18.21 7.09 -15.38
CA ARG A 17 17.00 7.85 -15.72
C ARG A 17 15.71 7.14 -15.27
N LEU A 18 15.66 5.81 -15.40
CA LEU A 18 14.49 5.02 -15.05
C LEU A 18 14.34 4.83 -13.54
N TRP A 19 15.43 4.51 -12.85
CA TRP A 19 15.45 4.13 -11.43
C TRP A 19 15.80 5.27 -10.49
N LEU A 20 16.75 6.13 -10.86
CA LEU A 20 17.34 7.11 -9.96
C LEU A 20 16.96 8.55 -10.27
N GLY A 21 16.29 8.79 -11.41
CA GLY A 21 15.90 10.11 -11.87
C GLY A 21 15.11 10.92 -10.83
N PRO A 22 15.21 12.26 -10.88
CA PRO A 22 14.58 13.14 -9.89
C PRO A 22 13.05 13.12 -10.04
N VAL A 23 12.36 13.11 -8.90
CA VAL A 23 10.90 13.23 -8.79
C VAL A 23 10.53 14.15 -7.62
N ASP A 24 9.34 14.74 -7.69
CA ASP A 24 8.78 15.53 -6.59
C ASP A 24 8.65 14.72 -5.29
N ALA A 25 9.39 15.14 -4.27
CA ALA A 25 9.44 14.50 -2.97
C ALA A 25 8.08 14.49 -2.24
N ARG A 26 7.14 15.36 -2.63
CA ARG A 26 5.76 15.35 -2.09
C ARG A 26 5.00 14.08 -2.45
N VAL A 27 5.34 13.39 -3.55
CA VAL A 27 4.77 12.09 -3.89
C VAL A 27 5.09 11.05 -2.81
N TYR A 28 6.33 11.04 -2.31
CA TYR A 28 6.71 10.19 -1.18
C TYR A 28 5.96 10.55 0.10
N ALA A 29 5.71 11.83 0.37
CA ALA A 29 4.92 12.23 1.54
C ALA A 29 3.47 11.70 1.47
N ILE A 30 2.85 11.73 0.29
CA ILE A 30 1.50 11.18 0.08
C ILE A 30 1.49 9.67 0.35
N ILE A 31 2.43 8.92 -0.24
CA ILE A 31 2.54 7.47 -0.04
C ILE A 31 2.81 7.16 1.44
N ARG A 32 3.72 7.88 2.08
CA ARG A 32 4.04 7.74 3.50
C ARG A 32 2.81 7.93 4.37
N ILE A 33 2.02 8.97 4.11
CA ILE A 33 0.76 9.23 4.84
C ILE A 33 -0.26 8.11 4.59
N ALA A 34 -0.45 7.70 3.33
CA ALA A 34 -1.37 6.63 2.98
C ALA A 34 -1.00 5.32 3.67
N PHE A 35 0.27 4.90 3.56
CA PHE A 35 0.79 3.71 4.25
C PHE A 35 0.61 3.80 5.76
N ALA A 36 0.96 4.94 6.38
CA ALA A 36 0.82 5.14 7.82
C ALA A 36 -0.64 4.99 8.29
N VAL A 37 -1.60 5.49 7.52
CA VAL A 37 -3.03 5.32 7.80
C VAL A 37 -3.41 3.84 7.73
N VAL A 38 -3.02 3.12 6.68
CA VAL A 38 -3.35 1.70 6.54
C VAL A 38 -2.67 0.86 7.63
N ALA A 39 -1.41 1.14 7.95
CA ALA A 39 -0.69 0.50 9.05
C ALA A 39 -1.38 0.73 10.40
N LEU A 40 -1.88 1.94 10.66
CA LEU A 40 -2.64 2.24 11.88
C LEU A 40 -3.97 1.47 11.91
N ILE A 41 -4.69 1.40 10.79
CA ILE A 41 -5.92 0.59 10.70
C ILE A 41 -5.62 -0.88 10.98
N ASN A 42 -4.52 -1.42 10.46
CA ASN A 42 -4.09 -2.80 10.72
C ASN A 42 -3.79 -3.03 12.23
N VAL A 43 -3.12 -2.09 12.91
CA VAL A 43 -2.90 -2.19 14.37
C VAL A 43 -4.23 -2.15 15.14
N ILE A 44 -5.16 -1.28 14.73
CA ILE A 44 -6.49 -1.16 15.34
C ILE A 44 -7.32 -2.43 15.13
N ASP A 45 -7.28 -3.00 13.93
CA ASP A 45 -7.99 -4.24 13.58
C ASP A 45 -7.50 -5.44 14.42
N LEU A 46 -6.18 -5.51 14.66
CA LEU A 46 -5.57 -6.55 15.49
C LEU A 46 -5.73 -6.31 17.00
N TRP A 47 -6.08 -5.09 17.43
CA TRP A 47 -6.11 -4.71 18.85
C TRP A 47 -7.00 -5.60 19.74
N PRO A 48 -8.23 -5.99 19.34
CA PRO A 48 -9.08 -6.87 20.15
C PRO A 48 -8.47 -8.26 20.35
N HIS A 49 -7.64 -8.70 19.40
CA HIS A 49 -7.05 -10.03 19.35
C HIS A 49 -5.65 -10.09 19.98
N ARG A 50 -5.07 -8.94 20.38
CA ARG A 50 -3.66 -8.85 20.79
C ARG A 50 -3.28 -9.81 21.93
N LEU A 51 -4.12 -9.96 22.95
CA LEU A 51 -3.80 -10.82 24.10
C LEU A 51 -4.03 -12.29 23.77
N ALA A 52 -5.04 -12.61 22.97
CA ALA A 52 -5.34 -13.98 22.59
C ALA A 52 -4.28 -14.59 21.65
N PHE A 53 -3.59 -13.77 20.85
CA PHE A 53 -2.66 -14.27 19.81
C PHE A 53 -1.20 -13.83 19.98
N PHE A 54 -0.89 -12.92 20.90
CA PHE A 54 0.49 -12.40 21.03
C PHE A 54 1.05 -12.43 22.46
N SER A 55 0.26 -12.77 23.48
CA SER A 55 0.79 -12.99 24.84
C SER A 55 1.29 -14.43 25.01
N GLY A 56 2.12 -14.66 26.02
CA GLY A 56 2.63 -16.00 26.35
C GLY A 56 1.52 -16.97 26.80
N GLU A 57 0.41 -16.45 27.33
CA GLU A 57 -0.80 -17.21 27.70
C GLU A 57 -1.78 -17.36 26.52
N GLY A 58 -1.46 -16.76 25.36
CA GLY A 58 -2.29 -16.77 24.17
C GLY A 58 -2.27 -18.10 23.41
N MET A 59 -3.21 -18.26 22.49
CA MET A 59 -3.45 -19.47 21.70
C MET A 59 -2.26 -19.92 20.86
N THR A 60 -1.44 -18.98 20.41
CA THR A 60 -0.27 -19.25 19.55
C THR A 60 0.97 -19.59 20.36
N GLY A 61 1.03 -19.19 21.64
CA GLY A 61 2.23 -19.26 22.46
C GLY A 61 3.50 -18.76 21.75
N HIS A 62 4.64 -19.34 22.10
CA HIS A 62 5.90 -19.21 21.36
C HIS A 62 6.32 -20.58 20.81
N PRO A 63 5.91 -20.96 19.59
CA PRO A 63 6.33 -22.23 19.03
C PRO A 63 7.84 -22.18 18.80
N ALA A 64 8.56 -23.19 19.31
CA ALA A 64 10.02 -23.29 19.22
C ALA A 64 10.54 -23.23 17.76
N GLU A 65 9.69 -23.52 16.78
CA GLU A 65 10.03 -23.61 15.35
C GLU A 65 9.64 -22.40 14.50
N GLN A 66 9.04 -21.33 15.07
CA GLN A 66 8.79 -20.14 14.25
C GLN A 66 10.13 -19.54 13.83
N SER A 67 10.44 -19.53 12.53
CA SER A 67 11.60 -18.84 11.96
C SER A 67 11.25 -17.40 11.62
N GLY A 68 12.02 -16.41 12.09
CA GLY A 68 11.80 -15.00 11.74
C GLY A 68 12.20 -13.99 12.81
N LEU A 69 12.28 -12.72 12.45
CA LEU A 69 12.51 -11.61 13.37
C LEU A 69 11.19 -11.25 14.07
N SER A 70 11.12 -11.41 15.39
CA SER A 70 9.92 -11.04 16.17
C SER A 70 10.26 -10.50 17.55
N VAL A 71 9.78 -9.29 17.84
CA VAL A 71 9.92 -8.65 19.17
C VAL A 71 9.08 -9.36 20.24
N PHE A 72 8.00 -10.03 19.85
CA PHE A 72 7.11 -10.69 20.77
C PHE A 72 7.75 -11.92 21.45
N ARG A 73 8.80 -12.50 20.87
CA ARG A 73 9.58 -13.59 21.52
C ARG A 73 10.24 -13.21 22.84
N GLN A 74 10.45 -11.92 23.04
CA GLN A 74 11.12 -11.39 24.21
C GLN A 74 10.11 -10.85 25.23
N VAL A 75 8.81 -10.88 24.89
CA VAL A 75 7.76 -10.19 25.63
C VAL A 75 6.51 -11.06 25.71
N GLU A 76 6.38 -11.75 26.84
CA GLU A 76 5.27 -12.69 27.08
C GLU A 76 4.11 -12.03 27.84
N SER A 77 4.40 -10.99 28.62
CA SER A 77 3.40 -10.39 29.52
C SER A 77 2.31 -9.64 28.76
N PRO A 78 1.03 -9.72 29.19
CA PRO A 78 -0.08 -8.98 28.57
C PRO A 78 0.17 -7.46 28.48
N ALA A 79 0.83 -6.90 29.49
CA ALA A 79 1.23 -5.50 29.52
C ALA A 79 2.28 -5.18 28.44
N GLY A 80 3.31 -6.01 28.32
CA GLY A 80 4.36 -5.84 27.32
C GLY A 80 3.83 -5.94 25.88
N VAL A 81 2.95 -6.90 25.61
CA VAL A 81 2.24 -7.02 24.31
C VAL A 81 1.46 -5.74 24.01
N THR A 82 0.72 -5.23 24.99
CA THR A 82 -0.04 -3.99 24.83
C THR A 82 0.88 -2.80 24.54
N VAL A 83 2.04 -2.71 25.21
CA VAL A 83 3.06 -1.68 24.92
C VAL A 83 3.57 -1.78 23.49
N ILE A 84 3.86 -2.97 22.98
CA ILE A 84 4.31 -3.18 21.59
C ILE A 84 3.26 -2.64 20.59
N PHE A 85 1.98 -2.94 20.81
CA PHE A 85 0.88 -2.42 19.97
C PHE A 85 0.78 -0.89 20.03
N LEU A 86 0.90 -0.30 21.22
CA LEU A 86 0.87 1.16 21.38
C LEU A 86 2.07 1.83 20.69
N VAL A 87 3.27 1.22 20.78
CA VAL A 87 4.47 1.70 20.07
C VAL A 87 4.26 1.63 18.56
N ALA A 88 3.67 0.56 18.03
CA ALA A 88 3.34 0.45 16.61
C ALA A 88 2.33 1.53 16.18
N ALA A 89 1.26 1.74 16.94
CA ALA A 89 0.26 2.79 16.67
C ALA A 89 0.89 4.20 16.69
N ALA A 90 1.70 4.51 17.70
CA ALA A 90 2.41 5.78 17.79
C ALA A 90 3.40 5.97 16.63
N SER A 91 4.10 4.90 16.23
CA SER A 91 5.00 4.91 15.07
C SER A 91 4.25 5.16 13.76
N ALA A 92 3.05 4.60 13.58
CA ALA A 92 2.19 4.91 12.44
C ALA A 92 1.82 6.39 12.40
N VAL A 93 1.40 6.97 13.53
CA VAL A 93 1.08 8.39 13.63
C VAL A 93 2.29 9.28 13.32
N TRP A 94 3.45 9.00 13.92
CA TRP A 94 4.68 9.75 13.65
C TRP A 94 5.16 9.63 12.21
N LEU A 95 5.07 8.44 11.61
CA LEU A 95 5.38 8.24 10.20
C LEU A 95 4.44 9.07 9.33
N GLY A 96 3.13 9.06 9.60
CA GLY A 96 2.14 9.86 8.85
C GLY A 96 2.47 11.36 8.91
N ILE A 97 2.66 11.89 10.12
CA ILE A 97 3.05 13.29 10.33
C ILE A 97 4.40 13.60 9.66
N GLY A 98 5.32 12.65 9.63
CA GLY A 98 6.64 12.77 9.05
C GLY A 98 7.68 13.39 9.98
N VAL A 99 7.36 13.58 11.26
CA VAL A 99 8.35 13.94 12.30
C VAL A 99 8.97 12.63 12.79
N MET A 100 10.30 12.53 12.76
CA MET A 100 11.03 11.27 13.03
C MET A 100 10.61 10.11 12.10
N ALA A 101 10.34 10.43 10.82
CA ALA A 101 9.82 9.48 9.85
C ALA A 101 10.70 8.22 9.68
N ARG A 102 12.04 8.35 9.74
CA ARG A 102 12.95 7.20 9.54
C ARG A 102 12.92 6.24 10.73
N PRO A 103 13.11 6.66 11.99
CA PRO A 103 12.87 5.78 13.14
C PRO A 103 11.48 5.14 13.16
N ALA A 104 10.44 5.92 12.86
CA ALA A 104 9.06 5.41 12.80
C ALA A 104 8.88 4.33 11.71
N ALA A 105 9.51 4.50 10.54
CA ALA A 105 9.51 3.49 9.48
C ALA A 105 10.23 2.21 9.89
N VAL A 106 11.36 2.31 10.62
CA VAL A 106 12.06 1.13 11.19
C VAL A 106 11.14 0.38 12.15
N LEU A 107 10.51 1.09 13.08
CA LEU A 107 9.62 0.48 14.07
C LEU A 107 8.40 -0.19 13.41
N LEU A 108 7.81 0.44 12.39
CA LEU A 108 6.71 -0.18 11.64
C LEU A 108 7.15 -1.37 10.81
N TRP A 109 8.35 -1.36 10.22
CA TRP A 109 8.88 -2.53 9.54
C TRP A 109 9.14 -3.70 10.51
N LEU A 110 9.70 -3.41 11.69
CA LEU A 110 9.88 -4.40 12.76
C LEU A 110 8.53 -4.94 13.26
N TRP A 111 7.53 -4.07 13.41
CA TRP A 111 6.16 -4.47 13.70
C TRP A 111 5.64 -5.46 12.65
N GLN A 112 5.72 -5.13 11.36
CA GLN A 112 5.26 -5.99 10.26
C GLN A 112 5.97 -7.34 10.23
N MET A 113 7.29 -7.39 10.51
CA MET A 113 8.00 -8.66 10.69
C MET A 113 7.44 -9.46 11.87
N SER A 114 7.27 -8.79 13.01
CA SER A 114 6.98 -9.44 14.28
C SER A 114 5.57 -10.02 14.32
N TYR A 115 4.53 -9.22 14.02
CA TYR A 115 3.16 -9.73 14.15
C TYR A 115 2.84 -10.78 13.08
N THR A 116 3.39 -10.67 11.85
CA THR A 116 3.13 -11.68 10.81
C THR A 116 3.80 -13.01 11.10
N SER A 117 4.89 -13.02 11.88
CA SER A 117 5.52 -14.27 12.31
C SER A 117 4.76 -14.96 13.44
N GLN A 118 4.24 -14.20 14.42
CA GLN A 118 3.58 -14.78 15.61
C GLN A 118 2.07 -14.96 15.43
N GLY A 119 1.40 -14.00 14.80
CA GLY A 119 -0.04 -13.98 14.59
C GLY A 119 -0.48 -14.81 13.38
N TYR A 120 0.23 -15.87 13.00
CA TYR A 120 -0.02 -16.67 11.79
C TYR A 120 -1.50 -17.02 11.53
N PRO A 121 -2.34 -17.37 12.53
CA PRO A 121 -3.77 -17.61 12.30
C PRO A 121 -4.57 -16.40 11.81
N LEU A 122 -4.05 -15.19 12.03
CA LEU A 122 -4.67 -13.92 11.65
C LEU A 122 -4.09 -13.33 10.36
N VAL A 123 -3.08 -13.98 9.76
CA VAL A 123 -2.38 -13.45 8.60
C VAL A 123 -3.17 -13.70 7.32
N HIS A 124 -3.32 -12.64 6.53
CA HIS A 124 -3.97 -12.59 5.25
C HIS A 124 -3.00 -12.10 4.16
N GLY A 125 -3.44 -12.12 2.90
CA GLY A 125 -2.61 -11.70 1.77
C GLY A 125 -2.12 -10.25 1.83
N TRP A 126 -2.86 -9.34 2.49
CA TRP A 126 -2.46 -7.93 2.61
C TRP A 126 -1.31 -7.71 3.59
N ASP A 127 -1.08 -8.60 4.55
CA ASP A 127 -0.01 -8.43 5.53
C ASP A 127 1.36 -8.59 4.85
N ILE A 128 1.45 -9.49 3.85
CA ILE A 128 2.64 -9.61 2.99
C ILE A 128 2.88 -8.30 2.23
N LEU A 129 1.83 -7.66 1.73
CA LEU A 129 1.94 -6.39 1.00
C LEU A 129 2.38 -5.25 1.92
N LEU A 130 1.76 -5.08 3.08
CA LEU A 130 2.15 -4.08 4.07
C LEU A 130 3.61 -4.26 4.51
N ARG A 131 4.06 -5.51 4.61
CA ARG A 131 5.43 -5.84 4.97
C ARG A 131 6.44 -5.44 3.89
N ILE A 132 6.13 -5.69 2.62
CA ILE A 132 6.97 -5.27 1.48
C ILE A 132 6.95 -3.73 1.37
N GLU A 133 5.79 -3.10 1.51
CA GLU A 133 5.65 -1.64 1.46
C GLU A 133 6.41 -0.94 2.60
N ALA A 134 6.37 -1.51 3.81
CA ALA A 134 7.14 -1.02 4.95
C ALA A 134 8.64 -1.03 4.64
N LEU A 135 9.13 -2.13 4.05
CA LEU A 135 10.54 -2.26 3.65
C LEU A 135 10.89 -1.24 2.56
N ILE A 136 10.06 -1.12 1.52
CA ILE A 136 10.30 -0.16 0.44
C ILE A 136 10.35 1.25 1.00
N LEU A 137 9.39 1.66 1.84
CA LEU A 137 9.40 2.98 2.48
C LEU A 137 10.64 3.20 3.37
N LEU A 138 11.03 2.17 4.13
CA LEU A 138 12.22 2.22 4.98
C LEU A 138 13.49 2.54 4.18
N ILE A 139 13.63 2.06 2.94
CA ILE A 139 14.80 2.33 2.08
C ILE A 139 14.60 3.51 1.12
N SER A 140 13.41 4.10 1.09
CA SER A 140 13.06 5.20 0.16
C SER A 140 13.23 6.59 0.79
N PRO A 141 13.28 7.66 -0.02
CA PRO A 141 12.96 9.00 0.46
C PRO A 141 11.56 9.01 1.08
N LEU A 142 11.37 9.80 2.14
CA LEU A 142 10.09 9.85 2.88
C LEU A 142 9.30 11.15 2.62
N GLY A 143 9.83 12.04 1.79
CA GLY A 143 9.21 13.34 1.49
C GLY A 143 9.17 14.30 2.69
N PRO A 144 8.63 15.52 2.50
CA PRO A 144 8.46 16.49 3.58
C PRO A 144 7.48 16.02 4.66
N SER A 145 7.68 16.44 5.90
CA SER A 145 6.67 16.28 6.96
C SER A 145 5.42 17.13 6.67
N ILE A 146 4.29 16.83 7.31
CA ILE A 146 3.06 17.63 7.17
C ILE A 146 3.32 19.10 7.54
N PRO A 147 3.98 19.44 8.67
CA PRO A 147 4.33 20.83 8.97
C PRO A 147 5.20 21.50 7.90
N GLN A 148 6.20 20.79 7.37
CA GLN A 148 7.05 21.30 6.29
C GLN A 148 6.25 21.55 5.01
N TRP A 149 5.38 20.62 4.62
CA TRP A 149 4.53 20.76 3.44
C TRP A 149 3.55 21.94 3.59
N LEU A 150 2.90 22.08 4.76
CA LEU A 150 2.02 23.22 5.02
C LEU A 150 2.77 24.56 5.00
N ALA A 151 4.00 24.61 5.53
CA ALA A 151 4.83 25.81 5.46
C ALA A 151 5.18 26.20 4.01
N GLN A 152 5.49 25.20 3.16
CA GLN A 152 5.76 25.41 1.73
C GLN A 152 4.52 25.94 0.98
N VAL A 153 3.33 25.40 1.28
CA VAL A 153 2.08 25.83 0.64
C VAL A 153 1.69 27.25 1.06
N ASN A 154 1.96 27.62 2.31
CA ASN A 154 1.64 28.95 2.85
C ASN A 154 2.70 30.03 2.56
N GLY A 155 3.73 29.73 1.76
CA GLY A 155 4.69 30.72 1.27
C GLY A 155 5.57 31.38 2.34
N LYS A 156 5.80 30.70 3.48
CA LYS A 156 6.64 31.26 4.56
C LYS A 156 8.10 31.43 4.09
N PRO A 157 8.71 32.63 4.19
CA PRO A 157 10.11 32.86 3.83
C PRO A 157 11.03 31.95 4.66
N GLY A 158 11.95 31.24 4.01
CA GLY A 158 12.88 30.28 4.65
C GLY A 158 12.44 28.81 4.57
N ALA A 159 11.23 28.50 4.10
CA ALA A 159 10.79 27.14 3.83
C ALA A 159 11.37 26.59 2.51
N ILE A 160 12.68 26.28 2.52
CA ILE A 160 13.37 25.33 1.62
C ILE A 160 13.34 25.69 0.11
N ARG A 161 14.53 25.73 -0.53
CA ARG A 161 14.72 26.16 -1.92
C ARG A 161 14.16 25.07 -2.86
N ARG A 162 13.64 25.44 -4.03
CA ARG A 162 13.07 24.52 -5.05
C ARG A 162 13.97 23.31 -5.42
N SER A 163 15.27 23.36 -5.13
CA SER A 163 16.25 22.27 -5.28
C SER A 163 16.08 21.12 -4.28
N ASP A 164 15.46 21.36 -3.13
CA ASP A 164 15.34 20.37 -2.04
C ASP A 164 13.99 19.60 -2.11
N GLY A 165 13.15 19.94 -3.09
CA GLY A 165 11.87 19.28 -3.36
C GLY A 165 11.97 18.07 -4.29
N MET A 166 13.18 17.74 -4.77
CA MET A 166 13.43 16.59 -5.63
C MET A 166 14.04 15.43 -4.82
N ALA A 167 13.60 14.21 -5.11
CA ALA A 167 14.12 12.99 -4.53
C ALA A 167 14.40 11.96 -5.63
N SER A 168 15.26 10.98 -5.36
CA SER A 168 15.44 9.86 -6.27
C SER A 168 14.16 9.02 -6.35
N ARG A 169 13.76 8.59 -7.55
CA ARG A 169 12.51 7.85 -7.77
C ARG A 169 12.54 6.35 -7.47
N HIS A 170 13.65 5.80 -6.97
CA HIS A 170 13.83 4.34 -6.83
C HIS A 170 12.74 3.68 -5.99
N GLY A 171 12.34 4.30 -4.89
CA GLY A 171 11.24 3.84 -4.05
C GLY A 171 9.90 3.78 -4.78
N LEU A 172 9.60 4.81 -5.57
CA LEU A 172 8.39 4.81 -6.40
C LEU A 172 8.41 3.68 -7.44
N VAL A 173 9.57 3.41 -8.05
CA VAL A 173 9.71 2.32 -9.02
C VAL A 173 9.49 0.96 -8.35
N LEU A 174 10.02 0.75 -7.15
CA LEU A 174 9.78 -0.49 -6.39
C LEU A 174 8.30 -0.68 -6.06
N LEU A 175 7.58 0.37 -5.65
CA LEU A 175 6.13 0.31 -5.41
C LEU A 175 5.33 0.06 -6.69
N GLN A 176 5.74 0.67 -7.81
CA GLN A 176 5.12 0.42 -9.12
C GLN A 176 5.30 -1.05 -9.55
N ILE A 177 6.49 -1.62 -9.34
CA ILE A 177 6.79 -3.02 -9.63
C ILE A 177 5.99 -3.94 -8.70
N GLN A 178 5.97 -3.67 -7.40
CA GLN A 178 5.15 -4.43 -6.44
C GLN A 178 3.69 -4.48 -6.90
N LEU A 179 3.12 -3.33 -7.27
CA LEU A 179 1.73 -3.27 -7.73
C LEU A 179 1.50 -4.10 -8.99
N ALA A 180 2.41 -4.01 -9.98
CA ALA A 180 2.32 -4.80 -11.21
C ALA A 180 2.43 -6.31 -10.92
N VAL A 181 3.33 -6.71 -10.03
CA VAL A 181 3.48 -8.11 -9.59
C VAL A 181 2.23 -8.61 -8.88
N VAL A 182 1.60 -7.78 -8.03
CA VAL A 182 0.34 -8.14 -7.35
C VAL A 182 -0.76 -8.41 -8.38
N TYR A 183 -1.01 -7.50 -9.32
CA TYR A 183 -2.02 -7.72 -10.37
C TYR A 183 -1.72 -8.94 -11.24
N TRP A 184 -0.44 -9.11 -11.62
CA TRP A 184 -0.02 -10.28 -12.39
C TRP A 184 -0.30 -11.58 -11.63
N GLN A 185 0.10 -11.66 -10.36
CA GLN A 185 -0.07 -12.84 -9.53
C GLN A 185 -1.54 -13.13 -9.26
N THR A 186 -2.36 -12.12 -8.96
CA THR A 186 -3.80 -12.33 -8.73
C THR A 186 -4.49 -12.84 -9.98
N VAL A 187 -4.23 -12.26 -11.15
CA VAL A 187 -4.77 -12.75 -12.42
C VAL A 187 -4.30 -14.16 -12.69
N TRP A 188 -3.01 -14.45 -12.55
CA TRP A 188 -2.44 -15.78 -12.79
C TRP A 188 -3.13 -16.85 -11.95
N LEU A 189 -3.28 -16.61 -10.64
CA LEU A 189 -3.95 -17.53 -9.73
C LEU A 189 -5.43 -17.72 -10.08
N LYS A 190 -6.12 -16.65 -10.47
CA LYS A 190 -7.54 -16.70 -10.83
C LYS A 190 -7.79 -17.41 -12.15
N VAL A 191 -6.97 -17.20 -13.17
CA VAL A 191 -7.14 -17.86 -14.47
C VAL A 191 -6.97 -19.38 -14.37
N LEU A 192 -6.20 -19.87 -13.40
CA LEU A 192 -6.04 -21.31 -13.15
C LEU A 192 -7.21 -21.93 -12.37
N ASP A 193 -7.97 -21.11 -11.64
CA ASP A 193 -9.09 -21.56 -10.81
C ASP A 193 -10.34 -21.87 -11.66
N ALA A 194 -11.06 -22.93 -11.31
CA ALA A 194 -12.23 -23.38 -12.07
C ALA A 194 -13.42 -22.41 -11.96
N TYR A 195 -13.66 -21.82 -10.79
CA TYR A 195 -14.80 -20.92 -10.54
C TYR A 195 -14.63 -19.55 -11.20
N TRP A 196 -13.39 -19.11 -11.37
CA TRP A 196 -13.10 -17.93 -12.17
C TRP A 196 -13.30 -18.18 -13.66
N ARG A 197 -12.88 -19.35 -14.16
CA ARG A 197 -13.02 -19.72 -15.59
C ARG A 197 -14.46 -19.97 -16.02
N ASN A 198 -15.28 -20.57 -15.16
CA ASN A 198 -16.69 -20.79 -15.46
C ASN A 198 -17.58 -19.57 -15.11
N GLY A 199 -17.03 -18.55 -14.44
CA GLY A 199 -17.75 -17.32 -14.10
C GLY A 199 -18.66 -17.40 -12.87
N GLU A 200 -18.54 -18.44 -12.05
CA GLU A 200 -19.42 -18.65 -10.90
C GLU A 200 -18.90 -18.00 -9.60
N VAL A 201 -17.64 -17.57 -9.59
CA VAL A 201 -16.97 -17.13 -8.34
C VAL A 201 -17.66 -15.96 -7.65
N ILE A 202 -18.31 -15.03 -8.38
CA ILE A 202 -18.96 -13.88 -7.74
C ILE A 202 -20.22 -14.35 -6.99
N SER A 203 -21.03 -15.23 -7.58
CA SER A 203 -22.16 -15.85 -6.87
C SER A 203 -21.69 -16.61 -5.63
N TYR A 204 -20.65 -17.45 -5.73
CA TYR A 204 -20.11 -18.17 -4.58
C TYR A 204 -19.56 -17.24 -3.51
N PHE A 205 -18.82 -16.20 -3.90
CA PHE A 205 -18.30 -15.20 -2.99
C PHE A 205 -19.44 -14.52 -2.22
N MET A 206 -20.50 -14.10 -2.92
CA MET A 206 -21.65 -13.43 -2.32
C MET A 206 -22.50 -14.35 -1.42
N MET A 207 -22.33 -15.67 -1.49
CA MET A 207 -22.93 -16.62 -0.53
C MET A 207 -22.01 -16.92 0.67
N SER A 208 -20.74 -16.53 0.61
CA SER A 208 -19.74 -16.84 1.63
C SER A 208 -19.82 -15.91 2.83
N THR A 209 -19.13 -16.30 3.92
CA THR A 209 -18.96 -15.48 5.13
C THR A 209 -18.11 -14.23 4.90
N TYR A 210 -17.41 -14.12 3.76
CA TYR A 210 -16.59 -12.97 3.42
C TYR A 210 -17.39 -11.81 2.79
N ALA A 211 -18.61 -12.08 2.32
CA ALA A 211 -19.51 -11.07 1.80
C ALA A 211 -20.25 -10.33 2.93
N ARG A 212 -20.49 -9.03 2.75
CA ARG A 212 -21.26 -8.21 3.70
C ARG A 212 -22.76 -8.51 3.69
N PHE A 213 -23.26 -9.02 2.56
CA PHE A 213 -24.69 -9.29 2.34
C PHE A 213 -24.88 -10.74 1.86
N PRO A 214 -24.55 -11.74 2.70
CA PRO A 214 -24.62 -13.14 2.30
C PRO A 214 -26.08 -13.59 2.11
N SER A 215 -26.37 -14.26 0.99
CA SER A 215 -27.71 -14.81 0.71
C SER A 215 -27.69 -15.91 -0.34
N ALA A 216 -28.48 -16.97 -0.16
CA ALA A 216 -28.62 -18.04 -1.15
C ALA A 216 -29.19 -17.54 -2.49
N GLN A 217 -29.86 -16.38 -2.51
CA GLN A 217 -30.43 -15.80 -3.74
C GLN A 217 -29.37 -15.51 -4.82
N TRP A 218 -28.11 -15.29 -4.42
CA TRP A 218 -27.00 -15.05 -5.33
C TRP A 218 -26.69 -16.29 -6.21
N ALA A 219 -27.17 -17.49 -5.84
CA ALA A 219 -27.08 -18.69 -6.66
C ALA A 219 -27.88 -18.60 -7.97
N HIS A 220 -28.80 -17.64 -8.11
CA HIS A 220 -29.61 -17.44 -9.32
C HIS A 220 -29.09 -16.30 -10.20
N TRP A 221 -27.89 -15.78 -9.92
CA TRP A 221 -27.30 -14.63 -10.60
C TRP A 221 -26.25 -15.05 -11.65
N ASP A 222 -26.41 -16.20 -12.28
CA ASP A 222 -25.39 -16.83 -13.15
C ASP A 222 -24.79 -15.87 -14.19
N LEU A 223 -25.65 -15.15 -14.92
CA LEU A 223 -25.19 -14.19 -15.94
C LEU A 223 -24.43 -13.02 -15.32
N ALA A 224 -24.93 -12.45 -14.22
CA ALA A 224 -24.28 -11.33 -13.56
C ALA A 224 -22.94 -11.76 -12.95
N SER A 225 -22.89 -12.95 -12.35
CA SER A 225 -21.66 -13.54 -11.84
C SER A 225 -20.65 -13.71 -12.96
N ALA A 226 -21.04 -14.35 -14.07
CA ALA A 226 -20.15 -14.56 -15.19
C ALA A 226 -19.59 -13.24 -15.74
N LEU A 227 -20.44 -12.22 -15.95
CA LEU A 227 -20.00 -10.92 -16.42
C LEU A 227 -19.02 -10.25 -15.44
N LEU A 228 -19.32 -10.24 -14.14
CA LEU A 228 -18.49 -9.59 -13.13
C LEU A 228 -17.16 -10.33 -12.90
N SER A 229 -17.15 -11.66 -12.94
CA SER A 229 -15.94 -12.48 -12.85
C SER A 229 -14.96 -12.15 -13.97
N HIS A 230 -15.44 -12.18 -15.22
CA HIS A 230 -14.59 -11.92 -16.39
C HIS A 230 -14.21 -10.43 -16.51
N LEU A 231 -15.13 -9.52 -16.15
CA LEU A 231 -14.82 -8.08 -16.10
C LEU A 231 -13.72 -7.78 -15.07
N THR A 232 -13.76 -8.44 -13.90
CA THR A 232 -12.72 -8.30 -12.88
C THR A 232 -11.36 -8.70 -13.44
N LEU A 233 -11.25 -9.86 -14.10
CA LEU A 233 -10.01 -10.32 -14.73
C LEU A 233 -9.51 -9.33 -15.79
N LEU A 234 -10.41 -8.86 -16.66
CA LEU A 234 -10.08 -7.90 -17.70
C LEU A 234 -9.52 -6.59 -17.10
N VAL A 235 -10.18 -6.07 -16.06
CA VAL A 235 -9.77 -4.84 -15.37
C VAL A 235 -8.44 -5.04 -14.65
N GLU A 236 -8.24 -6.16 -13.96
CA GLU A 236 -6.99 -6.47 -13.26
C GLU A 236 -5.79 -6.58 -14.23
N VAL A 237 -5.98 -7.16 -15.43
CA VAL A 237 -4.96 -7.16 -16.49
C VAL A 237 -4.73 -5.75 -17.04
N ALA A 238 -5.80 -4.97 -17.24
CA ALA A 238 -5.71 -3.66 -17.85
C ALA A 238 -5.01 -2.63 -16.95
N ILE A 239 -5.29 -2.64 -15.64
CA ILE A 239 -4.77 -1.65 -14.67
C ILE A 239 -3.25 -1.41 -14.79
N PRO A 240 -2.36 -2.42 -14.66
CA PRO A 240 -0.92 -2.17 -14.71
C PRO A 240 -0.47 -1.59 -16.05
N LEU A 241 -1.05 -2.05 -17.17
CA LEU A 241 -0.78 -1.54 -18.52
C LEU A 241 -1.21 -0.07 -18.65
N LEU A 242 -2.40 0.26 -18.16
CA LEU A 242 -2.97 1.60 -18.21
C LEU A 242 -2.18 2.57 -17.33
N LEU A 243 -1.78 2.17 -16.13
CA LEU A 243 -1.02 2.99 -15.17
C LEU A 243 0.37 3.38 -15.71
N TRP A 244 1.06 2.45 -16.37
CA TRP A 244 2.40 2.69 -16.91
C TRP A 244 2.40 3.64 -18.10
N ASN A 245 1.34 3.64 -18.91
CA ASN A 245 1.17 4.56 -20.02
C ASN A 245 0.61 5.91 -19.55
N ARG A 246 1.41 6.98 -19.72
CA ARG A 246 1.06 8.35 -19.28
C ARG A 246 -0.27 8.88 -19.84
N ARG A 247 -0.71 8.42 -21.02
CA ARG A 247 -1.97 8.88 -21.64
C ARG A 247 -3.19 8.24 -20.99
N THR A 248 -3.08 6.98 -20.61
CA THR A 248 -4.16 6.15 -20.06
C THR A 248 -4.13 6.05 -18.54
N ARG A 249 -3.06 6.55 -17.89
CA ARG A 249 -2.85 6.44 -16.43
C ARG A 249 -4.05 6.83 -15.59
N LYS A 250 -4.74 7.92 -15.95
CA LYS A 250 -5.93 8.38 -15.21
C LYS A 250 -7.03 7.32 -15.24
N LEU A 251 -7.26 6.69 -16.39
CA LEU A 251 -8.22 5.60 -16.52
C LEU A 251 -7.81 4.42 -15.63
N GLY A 252 -6.55 3.99 -15.67
CA GLY A 252 -6.04 2.93 -14.79
C GLY A 252 -6.22 3.25 -13.31
N PHE A 253 -5.99 4.51 -12.91
CA PHE A 253 -6.18 4.97 -11.54
C PHE A 253 -7.64 4.90 -11.10
N PHE A 254 -8.58 5.37 -11.94
CA PHE A 254 -10.01 5.31 -11.64
C PHE A 254 -10.56 3.88 -11.65
N LEU A 255 -10.13 3.03 -12.58
CA LEU A 255 -10.52 1.62 -12.61
C LEU A 255 -10.05 0.90 -11.34
N GLY A 256 -8.82 1.18 -10.89
CA GLY A 256 -8.31 0.67 -9.63
C GLY A 256 -9.14 1.07 -8.42
N ILE A 257 -9.44 2.37 -8.29
CA ILE A 257 -10.30 2.88 -7.21
C ILE A 257 -11.69 2.26 -7.30
N ALA A 258 -12.27 2.14 -8.49
CA ALA A 258 -13.59 1.56 -8.67
C ALA A 258 -13.62 0.07 -8.28
N LEU A 259 -12.63 -0.71 -8.70
CA LEU A 259 -12.49 -2.12 -8.36
C LEU A 259 -12.36 -2.29 -6.84
N HIS A 260 -11.36 -1.66 -6.22
CA HIS A 260 -11.14 -1.78 -4.78
C HIS A 260 -12.29 -1.15 -3.95
N GLY A 261 -12.89 -0.07 -4.45
CA GLY A 261 -14.10 0.50 -3.86
C GLY A 261 -15.27 -0.47 -3.88
N SER A 262 -15.52 -1.16 -4.99
CA SER A 262 -16.56 -2.19 -5.06
C SER A 262 -16.30 -3.34 -4.09
N ILE A 263 -15.05 -3.80 -3.97
CA ILE A 263 -14.66 -4.85 -3.02
C ILE A 263 -14.99 -4.40 -1.59
N VAL A 264 -14.60 -3.18 -1.20
CA VAL A 264 -14.91 -2.63 0.13
C VAL A 264 -16.41 -2.59 0.41
N LEU A 265 -17.23 -2.24 -0.59
CA LEU A 265 -18.67 -2.13 -0.45
C LEU A 265 -19.36 -3.48 -0.25
N VAL A 266 -18.82 -4.57 -0.84
CA VAL A 266 -19.48 -5.88 -0.81
C VAL A 266 -18.80 -6.92 0.11
N SER A 267 -17.60 -6.63 0.62
CA SER A 267 -16.78 -7.60 1.37
C SER A 267 -16.24 -7.08 2.70
N HIS A 268 -15.84 -8.00 3.57
CA HIS A 268 -15.16 -7.70 4.84
C HIS A 268 -13.64 -7.46 4.70
N ILE A 269 -13.06 -7.54 3.48
CA ILE A 269 -11.61 -7.41 3.25
C ILE A 269 -11.19 -5.95 2.97
N LEU A 270 -11.54 -5.05 3.89
CA LEU A 270 -11.21 -3.61 3.79
C LEU A 270 -9.69 -3.38 3.66
N LEU A 271 -8.90 -4.02 4.53
CA LEU A 271 -7.44 -3.83 4.57
C LEU A 271 -6.77 -4.21 3.25
N PHE A 272 -7.20 -5.30 2.60
CA PHE A 272 -6.68 -5.66 1.28
C PHE A 272 -6.82 -4.52 0.28
N SER A 273 -8.02 -3.96 0.19
CA SER A 273 -8.34 -2.91 -0.77
C SER A 273 -7.54 -1.64 -0.49
N LEU A 274 -7.40 -1.25 0.78
CA LEU A 274 -6.64 -0.06 1.17
C LEU A 274 -5.14 -0.24 0.90
N THR A 275 -4.57 -1.39 1.25
CA THR A 275 -3.15 -1.69 1.03
C THR A 275 -2.81 -1.66 -0.45
N VAL A 276 -3.60 -2.33 -1.31
CA VAL A 276 -3.34 -2.33 -2.77
C VAL A 276 -3.45 -0.94 -3.39
N LEU A 277 -4.22 -0.02 -2.81
CA LEU A 277 -4.32 1.36 -3.27
C LEU A 277 -3.14 2.24 -2.86
N VAL A 278 -2.32 1.90 -1.85
CA VAL A 278 -1.17 2.72 -1.45
C VAL A 278 -0.15 2.90 -2.59
N PRO A 279 0.29 1.83 -3.29
CA PRO A 279 1.23 1.97 -4.41
C PRO A 279 0.67 2.74 -5.63
N TYR A 280 -0.64 2.95 -5.76
CA TYR A 280 -1.20 3.75 -6.86
C TYR A 280 -0.65 5.17 -6.86
N PHE A 281 -0.40 5.74 -5.68
CA PHE A 281 0.16 7.08 -5.56
C PHE A 281 1.58 7.19 -6.12
N ALA A 282 2.30 6.07 -6.28
CA ALA A 282 3.61 6.05 -6.92
C ALA A 282 3.55 6.39 -8.42
N PHE A 283 2.38 6.36 -9.05
CA PHE A 283 2.17 6.78 -10.44
C PHE A 283 1.86 8.28 -10.59
N LEU A 284 1.70 9.03 -9.50
CA LEU A 284 1.53 10.48 -9.56
C LEU A 284 2.82 11.19 -10.02
N ASP A 285 2.68 12.31 -10.71
CA ASP A 285 3.80 13.20 -11.03
C ASP A 285 3.62 14.62 -10.45
N GLY A 286 4.70 15.42 -10.48
CA GLY A 286 4.67 16.79 -9.94
C GLY A 286 3.62 17.68 -10.61
N ARG A 287 3.27 17.43 -11.88
CA ARG A 287 2.23 18.20 -12.60
C ARG A 287 0.84 17.87 -12.07
N ASP A 288 0.61 16.63 -11.66
CA ASP A 288 -0.63 16.24 -10.99
C ASP A 288 -0.78 16.99 -9.66
N LEU A 289 0.30 17.11 -8.89
CA LEU A 289 0.31 17.86 -7.63
C LEU A 289 0.13 19.38 -7.83
N GLU A 290 0.76 19.97 -8.84
CA GLU A 290 0.61 21.38 -9.20
C GLU A 290 -0.82 21.72 -9.63
N ARG A 291 -1.48 20.83 -10.37
CA ARG A 291 -2.88 21.01 -10.75
C ARG A 291 -3.80 21.04 -9.53
N TRP A 292 -3.53 20.23 -8.51
CA TRP A 292 -4.33 20.21 -7.28
C TRP A 292 -4.09 21.47 -6.44
N SER A 293 -2.83 21.87 -6.22
CA SER A 293 -2.51 23.07 -5.44
C SER A 293 -3.01 24.36 -6.10
N GLY A 294 -2.93 24.46 -7.44
CA GLY A 294 -3.43 25.60 -8.20
C GLY A 294 -4.95 25.77 -8.15
N ARG A 295 -5.72 24.69 -7.94
CA ARG A 295 -7.18 24.74 -7.72
C ARG A 295 -7.52 25.21 -6.31
N LEU A 296 -6.82 24.70 -5.30
CA LEU A 296 -7.02 25.10 -3.90
C LEU A 296 -6.69 26.58 -3.67
N ARG A 297 -5.60 27.08 -4.28
CA ARG A 297 -5.23 28.50 -4.18
C ARG A 297 -6.26 29.41 -4.85
N ARG A 298 -6.84 29.01 -5.99
CA ARG A 298 -7.92 29.77 -6.64
C ARG A 298 -9.18 29.83 -5.78
N ARG A 299 -9.56 28.73 -5.11
CA ARG A 299 -10.72 28.74 -4.19
C ARG A 299 -10.50 29.67 -3.01
N ARG A 300 -9.33 29.66 -2.35
CA ARG A 300 -9.02 30.60 -1.26
C ARG A 300 -9.07 32.08 -1.66
N ILE A 301 -8.73 32.41 -2.92
CA ILE A 301 -8.81 33.78 -3.44
C ILE A 301 -10.26 34.20 -3.74
N LEU A 302 -11.15 33.23 -4.02
CA LEU A 302 -12.56 33.49 -4.29
C LEU A 302 -13.43 33.49 -3.02
N GLU A 303 -12.96 32.85 -1.95
CA GLU A 303 -13.66 32.72 -0.66
C GLU A 303 -13.16 33.69 0.43
N GLY A 304 -12.09 34.45 0.16
CA GLY A 304 -11.52 35.46 1.08
C GLY A 304 -11.53 36.84 0.46
#